data_AF-A0A507R338-F1
#
_entry.id   AF-A0A507R338-F1
#
_cell.length_a   1.000
_cell.length_b   1.000
_cell.length_c   1.000
_cell.angle_alpha   90.00
_cell.angle_beta   90.00
_cell.angle_gamma   90.00
#
_symmetry.space_group_name_H-M   'P 1'
#
loop_
_entity.id
_entity.type
_entity.pdbx_description
1 polymer ?
#
loop_
_entity_poly.entity_id
_entity_poly.type
_entity_poly.pdbx_seq_one_letter_code
_entity_poly.pdbx_strand_id
1 'polypeptide(L)'
;MRNLSSHIPKLERLSPAHGRPGSLAPHFKCETCTREFRSQNAVNQHMSSLGHWAPKISCETCSEKFHTQGAADEHMEGLGHCKNYCRECRRGFMNENSLKMHLNSRIHRGSNIPCPFCKTDFTTASGLAHHLERASCRQAPGLNRETILQIVRERDPHGVITRKQIGWIKKTTRYTRPPRWHLMAPIGSATFATNSSVGHAV
;
A
#
# COMPACT_ATOMS: atom_id res chain seq x y z
N MET A 1 -18.62 62.33 83.24
CA MET A 1 -17.42 62.20 82.38
C MET A 1 -17.50 60.87 81.64
N ARG A 2 -17.46 60.91 80.29
CA ARG A 2 -17.06 59.85 79.31
C ARG A 2 -17.80 58.50 79.45
N ASN A 3 -18.83 58.15 78.67
CA ASN A 3 -18.94 57.93 77.21
C ASN A 3 -17.79 57.13 76.59
N LEU A 4 -18.09 55.91 76.13
CA LEU A 4 -17.55 55.29 74.91
C LEU A 4 -18.40 54.06 74.54
N SER A 5 -19.36 54.28 73.65
CA SER A 5 -20.01 53.26 72.83
C SER A 5 -18.99 52.44 72.05
N SER A 6 -19.19 51.13 72.04
CA SER A 6 -18.47 50.15 71.22
C SER A 6 -18.74 50.37 69.73
N HIS A 7 -17.79 51.00 69.03
CA HIS A 7 -17.74 51.06 67.57
C HIS A 7 -17.07 49.78 67.03
N ILE A 8 -17.85 48.92 66.37
CA ILE A 8 -17.34 47.83 65.52
C ILE A 8 -17.41 48.33 64.06
N PRO A 9 -16.29 48.45 63.32
CA PRO A 9 -16.33 48.85 61.91
C PRO A 9 -16.62 47.68 60.97
N LYS A 10 -17.66 47.88 60.15
CA LYS A 10 -17.98 47.34 58.80
C LYS A 10 -17.29 46.04 58.35
N LEU A 11 -18.10 44.98 58.26
CA LEU A 11 -17.93 43.88 57.31
C LEU A 11 -18.04 44.42 55.87
N GLU A 12 -16.95 44.36 55.10
CA GLU A 12 -17.00 44.51 53.65
C GLU A 12 -17.82 43.36 53.05
N ARG A 13 -19.01 43.69 52.57
CA ARG A 13 -19.84 42.79 51.79
C ARG A 13 -19.17 42.61 50.43
N LEU A 14 -18.72 41.39 50.14
CA LEU A 14 -18.41 40.96 48.77
C LEU A 14 -19.68 41.15 47.93
N SER A 15 -19.66 42.16 47.06
CA SER A 15 -20.74 42.44 46.11
C SER A 15 -20.93 41.24 45.17
N PRO A 16 -22.16 40.71 45.02
CA PRO A 16 -22.48 39.87 43.88
C PRO A 16 -22.39 40.75 42.64
N ALA A 17 -21.58 40.35 41.66
CA ALA A 17 -21.57 40.96 40.34
C ALA A 17 -22.96 40.76 39.70
N HIS A 18 -23.86 41.70 39.91
CA HIS A 18 -25.11 41.79 39.16
C HIS A 18 -24.79 42.26 37.74
N GLY A 19 -24.42 41.30 36.90
CA GLY A 19 -24.46 41.43 35.45
C GLY A 19 -25.89 41.69 35.00
N ARG A 20 -26.08 42.84 34.35
CA ARG A 20 -27.32 43.34 33.77
C ARG A 20 -27.96 42.32 32.80
N PRO A 21 -29.25 41.96 32.92
CA PRO A 21 -29.91 41.06 31.99
C PRO A 21 -30.19 41.79 30.68
N GLY A 22 -29.44 41.44 29.64
CA GLY A 22 -29.56 42.06 28.33
C GLY A 22 -28.50 41.59 27.36
N SER A 23 -28.61 40.34 26.91
CA SER A 23 -28.29 39.83 25.57
C SER A 23 -28.15 38.32 25.60
N LEU A 24 -28.90 37.62 24.77
CA LEU A 24 -28.62 36.23 24.35
C LEU A 24 -27.36 36.20 23.46
N ALA A 25 -26.30 36.89 23.85
CA ALA A 25 -25.05 36.88 23.10
C ALA A 25 -24.39 35.50 23.29
N PRO A 26 -23.96 34.81 22.22
CA PRO A 26 -23.22 33.57 22.37
C PRO A 26 -21.90 33.85 23.11
N HIS A 27 -21.77 33.28 24.31
CA HIS A 27 -20.54 33.28 25.09
C HIS A 27 -19.69 32.07 24.68
N PHE A 28 -18.44 32.32 24.30
CA PHE A 28 -17.49 31.30 23.89
C PHE A 28 -16.48 31.08 25.03
N LYS A 29 -16.41 29.86 25.55
CA LYS A 29 -15.53 29.49 26.68
C LYS A 29 -14.25 28.81 26.21
N CYS A 30 -13.18 28.99 26.97
CA CYS A 30 -11.96 28.21 26.82
C CYS A 30 -12.20 26.76 27.29
N GLU A 31 -11.53 25.78 26.66
CA GLU A 31 -11.65 24.36 27.02
C GLU A 31 -10.83 24.01 28.28
N THR A 32 -9.79 24.77 28.60
CA THR A 32 -8.80 24.44 29.65
C THR A 32 -8.71 25.47 30.77
N CYS A 33 -9.33 26.65 30.62
CA CYS A 33 -9.40 27.67 31.67
C CYS A 33 -10.80 28.26 31.82
N THR A 34 -11.02 29.03 32.87
CA THR A 34 -12.34 29.61 33.22
C THR A 34 -12.70 30.88 32.44
N ARG A 35 -11.89 31.30 31.45
CA ARG A 35 -12.13 32.53 30.69
C ARG A 35 -13.24 32.37 29.66
N GLU A 36 -14.08 33.38 29.57
CA GLU A 36 -15.15 33.52 28.60
C GLU A 36 -14.94 34.72 27.69
N PHE A 37 -15.35 34.57 26.43
CA PHE A 37 -15.18 35.57 25.38
C PHE A 37 -16.51 35.85 24.72
N ARG A 38 -16.69 37.09 24.23
CA ARG A 38 -17.91 37.54 23.56
C ARG A 38 -17.90 37.28 22.05
N SER A 39 -16.85 36.67 21.51
CA SER A 39 -16.73 36.35 20.09
C SER A 39 -15.88 35.10 19.85
N GLN A 40 -16.22 34.35 18.80
CA GLN A 40 -15.48 33.14 18.40
C GLN A 40 -14.02 33.47 18.04
N ASN A 41 -13.78 34.62 17.40
CA ASN A 41 -12.43 35.03 17.01
C ASN A 41 -11.53 35.30 18.24
N ALA A 42 -12.08 35.90 19.29
CA ALA A 42 -11.35 36.19 20.51
C ALA A 42 -10.96 34.92 21.27
N VAL A 43 -11.87 33.94 21.36
CA VAL A 43 -11.51 32.64 21.95
C VAL A 43 -10.49 31.91 21.09
N ASN A 44 -10.60 31.92 19.76
CA ASN A 44 -9.61 31.24 18.90
C ASN A 44 -8.20 31.83 19.05
N GLN A 45 -8.08 33.16 19.10
CA GLN A 45 -6.78 33.82 19.36
C GLN A 45 -6.22 33.45 20.73
N HIS A 46 -7.06 33.43 21.76
CA HIS A 46 -6.67 32.98 23.10
C HIS A 46 -6.19 31.53 23.10
N MET A 47 -6.94 30.63 22.44
CA MET A 47 -6.63 29.21 22.38
C MET A 47 -5.31 28.95 21.64
N SER A 48 -5.06 29.64 20.52
CA SER A 48 -3.82 29.51 19.75
C SER A 48 -2.61 30.17 20.42
N SER A 49 -2.77 31.30 21.09
CA SER A 49 -1.64 32.01 21.73
C SER A 49 -1.15 31.35 23.02
N LEU A 50 -2.07 30.77 23.81
CA LEU A 50 -1.73 30.11 25.07
C LEU A 50 -1.71 28.58 24.98
N GLY A 51 -1.99 28.00 23.81
CA GLY A 51 -2.03 26.55 23.63
C GLY A 51 -3.13 25.87 24.45
N HIS A 52 -4.23 26.58 24.70
CA HIS A 52 -5.34 26.13 25.55
C HIS A 52 -6.29 25.13 24.87
N TRP A 53 -5.92 24.63 23.70
CA TRP A 53 -6.65 23.58 22.99
C TRP A 53 -6.56 22.25 23.75
N ALA A 54 -7.69 21.58 23.97
CA ALA A 54 -7.66 20.23 24.52
C ALA A 54 -6.96 19.29 23.50
N PRO A 55 -5.95 18.52 23.93
CA PRO A 55 -5.30 17.56 23.05
C PRO A 55 -6.27 16.42 22.73
N LYS A 56 -6.51 16.19 21.44
CA LYS A 56 -7.49 15.20 20.95
C LYS A 56 -6.82 14.00 20.26
N ILE A 57 -5.59 14.19 19.77
CA ILE A 57 -4.89 13.23 18.92
C ILE A 57 -3.66 12.75 19.67
N SER A 58 -3.63 11.48 20.05
CA SER A 58 -2.47 10.88 20.74
C SER A 58 -1.51 10.24 19.76
N CYS A 59 -0.22 10.33 20.05
CA CYS A 59 0.76 9.43 19.43
C CYS A 59 0.53 7.99 19.91
N GLU A 60 0.62 7.01 19.02
CA GLU A 60 0.52 5.59 19.39
C GLU A 60 1.82 5.03 19.99
N THR A 61 2.96 5.70 19.73
CA THR A 61 4.29 5.22 20.12
C THR A 61 4.81 5.90 21.39
N CYS A 62 4.32 7.10 21.72
CA CYS A 62 4.74 7.84 22.91
C CYS A 62 3.54 8.50 23.62
N SER A 63 3.78 9.10 24.78
CA SER A 63 2.72 9.71 25.59
C SER A 63 2.32 11.12 25.14
N GLU A 64 2.92 11.64 24.06
CA GLU A 64 2.61 12.96 23.52
C GLU A 64 1.20 13.01 22.90
N LYS A 65 0.54 14.15 23.09
CA LYS A 65 -0.79 14.41 22.54
C LYS A 65 -0.85 15.79 21.89
N PHE A 66 -1.52 15.85 20.76
CA PHE A 66 -1.64 17.02 19.91
C PHE A 66 -3.10 17.44 19.78
N HIS A 67 -3.32 18.73 19.58
CA HIS A 67 -4.67 19.27 19.39
C HIS A 67 -5.06 19.39 17.90
N THR A 68 -4.08 19.36 16.98
CA THR A 68 -4.28 19.38 15.52
C THR A 68 -3.67 18.16 14.86
N GLN A 69 -4.27 17.73 13.75
CA GLN A 69 -3.77 16.60 12.95
C GLN A 69 -2.41 16.93 12.34
N GLY A 70 -2.19 18.14 11.82
CA GLY A 70 -0.91 18.53 11.23
C GLY A 70 0.27 18.45 12.21
N ALA A 71 0.09 18.91 13.46
CA ALA A 71 1.14 18.81 14.47
C ALA A 71 1.42 17.35 14.88
N ALA A 72 0.38 16.52 14.93
CA ALA A 72 0.55 15.09 15.14
C ALA A 72 1.31 14.45 13.97
N ASP A 73 0.95 14.75 12.72
CA ASP A 73 1.59 14.20 11.53
C ASP A 73 3.08 14.61 11.45
N GLU A 74 3.40 15.88 11.72
CA GLU A 74 4.79 16.37 11.79
C GLU A 74 5.60 15.65 12.88
N HIS A 75 5.03 15.45 14.06
CA HIS A 75 5.66 14.66 15.12
C HIS A 75 5.90 13.21 14.67
N MET A 76 4.88 12.59 14.05
CA MET A 76 4.92 11.19 13.63
C MET A 76 5.91 10.97 12.48
N GLU A 77 6.07 11.96 11.60
CA GLU A 77 7.08 11.94 10.53
C GLU A 77 8.49 12.20 11.07
N GLY A 78 8.66 13.23 11.92
CA GLY A 78 9.95 13.63 12.48
C GLY A 78 10.57 12.57 13.39
N LEU A 79 9.77 11.90 14.21
CA LEU A 79 10.22 10.82 15.09
C LEU A 79 10.01 9.41 14.49
N GLY A 80 9.36 9.30 13.34
CA GLY A 80 9.07 8.01 12.72
C GLY A 80 8.09 7.15 13.53
N HIS A 81 7.15 7.79 14.24
CA HIS A 81 6.15 7.13 15.07
C HIS A 81 4.92 6.64 14.28
N CYS A 82 4.96 6.55 12.95
CA CYS A 82 3.83 6.10 12.14
C CYS A 82 3.78 4.57 11.90
N LYS A 83 2.58 4.02 11.72
CA LYS A 83 2.33 2.57 11.55
C LYS A 83 3.11 1.93 10.41
N ASN A 84 3.29 2.67 9.31
CA ASN A 84 3.92 2.19 8.08
C ASN A 84 5.30 2.83 7.88
N TYR A 85 6.10 2.96 8.95
CA TYR A 85 7.43 3.55 8.89
C TYR A 85 8.53 2.50 8.91
N CYS A 86 9.56 2.69 8.08
CA CYS A 86 10.82 1.99 8.23
C CYS A 86 11.81 2.86 9.01
N ARG A 87 12.18 2.45 10.23
CA ARG A 87 13.13 3.19 11.08
C ARG A 87 14.55 3.24 10.51
N GLU A 88 15.03 2.12 9.99
CA GLU A 88 16.39 2.01 9.45
C GLU A 88 16.60 2.91 8.21
N CYS A 89 15.62 2.98 7.31
CA CYS A 89 15.66 3.85 6.14
C CYS A 89 15.06 5.25 6.35
N ARG A 90 14.52 5.52 7.55
CA ARG A 90 13.77 6.73 7.89
C ARG A 90 12.74 7.14 6.84
N ARG A 91 11.89 6.19 6.42
CA ARG A 91 10.93 6.38 5.32
C ARG A 91 9.54 5.89 5.68
N GLY A 92 8.52 6.71 5.41
CA GLY A 92 7.11 6.35 5.51
C GLY A 92 6.56 5.71 4.23
N PHE A 93 5.57 4.83 4.40
CA PHE A 93 4.88 4.14 3.31
C PHE A 93 3.36 4.32 3.42
N MET A 94 2.67 4.35 2.27
CA MET A 94 1.22 4.61 2.24
C MET A 94 0.39 3.50 2.89
N ASN A 95 0.88 2.25 2.90
CA ASN A 95 0.19 1.11 3.48
C ASN A 95 1.16 0.03 3.97
N GLU A 96 0.64 -0.90 4.79
CA GLU A 96 1.42 -1.96 5.43
C GLU A 96 2.07 -2.90 4.39
N ASN A 97 1.37 -3.18 3.29
CA ASN A 97 1.91 -4.04 2.23
C ASN A 97 3.16 -3.42 1.57
N SER A 98 3.15 -2.10 1.34
CA SER A 98 4.31 -1.39 0.80
C SER A 98 5.50 -1.42 1.75
N LEU A 99 5.26 -1.27 3.06
CA LEU A 99 6.30 -1.43 4.07
C LEU A 99 6.85 -2.86 4.09
N LYS A 100 6.00 -3.88 4.07
CA LYS A 100 6.44 -5.30 4.02
C LYS A 100 7.28 -5.59 2.79
N MET A 101 6.88 -5.10 1.62
CA MET A 101 7.68 -5.23 0.39
C MET A 101 9.03 -4.53 0.51
N HIS A 102 9.06 -3.33 1.11
CA HIS A 102 10.31 -2.61 1.37
C HIS A 102 11.24 -3.37 2.33
N LEU A 103 10.72 -3.88 3.44
CA LEU A 103 11.47 -4.70 4.40
C LEU A 103 11.97 -6.02 3.79
N ASN A 104 11.26 -6.56 2.79
CA ASN A 104 11.70 -7.74 2.04
C ASN A 104 12.64 -7.42 0.87
N SER A 105 12.95 -6.14 0.63
CA SER A 105 13.82 -5.74 -0.47
C SER A 105 15.30 -5.94 -0.12
N ARG A 106 16.15 -5.81 -1.16
CA ARG A 106 17.62 -5.84 -1.04
C ARG A 106 18.20 -4.83 -0.04
N ILE A 107 17.44 -3.79 0.31
CA ILE A 107 17.87 -2.75 1.25
C ILE A 107 18.04 -3.32 2.66
N HIS A 108 17.17 -4.26 3.06
CA HIS A 108 17.11 -4.79 4.43
C HIS A 108 17.51 -6.25 4.53
N ARG A 109 16.97 -7.09 3.63
CA ARG A 109 17.19 -8.53 3.72
C ARG A 109 18.51 -9.01 3.16
N GLY A 110 19.19 -8.20 2.34
CA GLY A 110 20.50 -8.54 1.77
C GLY A 110 20.56 -9.95 1.15
N SER A 111 19.46 -10.49 0.63
CA SER A 111 19.48 -11.84 0.05
C SER A 111 19.72 -11.73 -1.44
N ASN A 112 20.99 -11.81 -1.82
CA ASN A 112 21.42 -12.12 -3.16
C ASN A 112 21.46 -13.63 -3.26
N ILE A 113 20.41 -14.26 -3.80
CA ILE A 113 20.41 -15.67 -4.12
C ILE A 113 21.12 -15.81 -5.46
N PRO A 114 22.37 -16.32 -5.50
CA PRO A 114 23.10 -16.40 -6.76
C PRO A 114 22.53 -17.52 -7.61
N CYS A 115 22.40 -17.28 -8.91
CA CYS A 115 22.16 -18.35 -9.85
C CYS A 115 23.36 -19.31 -9.88
N PRO A 116 23.15 -20.64 -9.77
CA PRO A 116 24.25 -21.60 -9.74
C PRO A 116 25.05 -21.65 -11.06
N PHE A 117 24.50 -21.16 -12.17
CA PHE A 117 25.14 -21.19 -13.48
C PHE A 117 25.82 -19.88 -13.84
N CYS A 118 25.11 -18.75 -13.75
CA CYS A 118 25.62 -17.45 -14.18
C CYS A 118 26.06 -16.53 -13.03
N LYS A 119 25.91 -16.97 -11.77
CA LYS A 119 26.24 -16.21 -10.56
C LYS A 119 25.58 -14.83 -10.47
N THR A 120 24.53 -14.59 -11.24
CA THR A 120 23.72 -13.38 -11.13
C THR A 120 22.89 -13.46 -9.85
N ASP A 121 22.87 -12.37 -9.09
CA ASP A 121 22.19 -12.29 -7.82
C ASP A 121 20.71 -11.92 -7.97
N PHE A 122 19.84 -12.65 -7.26
CA PHE A 122 18.40 -12.40 -7.24
C PHE A 122 17.93 -12.07 -5.83
N THR A 123 16.99 -11.13 -5.73
CA THR A 123 16.42 -10.70 -4.44
C THR A 123 15.46 -11.71 -3.82
N THR A 124 14.92 -12.64 -4.60
CA THR A 124 13.92 -13.62 -4.16
C THR A 124 14.09 -14.95 -4.89
N ALA A 125 13.66 -16.05 -4.26
CA ALA A 125 13.70 -17.39 -4.85
C ALA A 125 12.83 -17.47 -6.13
N SER A 126 11.67 -16.83 -6.13
CA SER A 126 10.79 -16.74 -7.31
C SER A 126 11.46 -16.00 -8.48
N GLY A 127 12.25 -14.96 -8.19
CA GLY A 127 13.04 -14.25 -9.21
C GLY A 127 14.09 -15.15 -9.87
N LEU A 128 14.81 -15.95 -9.08
CA LEU A 128 15.75 -16.95 -9.60
C LEU A 128 15.04 -18.04 -10.40
N ALA A 129 13.93 -18.59 -9.90
CA ALA A 129 13.16 -19.62 -10.61
C ALA A 129 12.71 -19.12 -11.99
N HIS A 130 12.15 -17.91 -12.06
CA HIS A 130 11.71 -17.30 -13.31
C HIS A 130 12.85 -17.00 -14.29
N HIS A 131 14.04 -16.64 -13.79
CA HIS A 131 15.24 -16.49 -14.60
C HIS A 131 15.62 -17.80 -15.32
N LEU A 132 15.51 -18.93 -14.63
CA LEU A 132 15.78 -20.25 -15.19
C LEU A 132 14.63 -20.72 -16.10
N GLU A 133 13.37 -20.58 -15.67
CA GLU A 133 12.21 -21.06 -16.44
C GLU A 133 12.06 -20.40 -17.81
N ARG A 134 12.45 -19.12 -17.94
CA ARG A 134 12.40 -18.36 -19.20
C ARG A 134 13.66 -18.49 -20.06
N ALA A 135 14.57 -19.42 -19.75
CA ALA A 135 15.86 -19.54 -20.44
C ALA A 135 16.63 -18.20 -20.52
N SER A 136 16.47 -17.33 -19.51
CA SER A 136 17.13 -16.02 -19.47
C SER A 136 18.57 -16.11 -18.93
N CYS A 137 19.04 -17.31 -18.59
CA CYS A 137 20.39 -17.57 -18.14
C CYS A 137 21.36 -17.71 -19.32
N ARG A 138 22.32 -16.78 -19.43
CA ARG A 138 23.37 -16.82 -20.47
C ARG A 138 24.22 -18.10 -20.43
N GLN A 139 24.41 -18.67 -19.24
CA GLN A 139 25.22 -19.86 -19.01
C GLN A 139 24.38 -21.16 -19.01
N ALA A 140 23.05 -21.06 -19.11
CA ALA A 140 22.15 -22.21 -19.19
C ALA A 140 20.94 -21.90 -20.09
N PRO A 141 21.15 -21.65 -21.40
CA PRO A 141 20.08 -21.24 -22.31
C PRO A 141 19.09 -22.37 -22.62
N GLY A 142 19.49 -23.64 -22.46
CA GLY A 142 18.61 -24.80 -22.65
C GLY A 142 17.75 -25.12 -21.43
N LEU A 143 18.03 -24.49 -20.27
CA LEU A 143 17.22 -24.68 -19.08
C LEU A 143 16.01 -23.76 -19.20
N ASN A 144 14.85 -24.35 -19.43
CA ASN A 144 13.56 -23.67 -19.44
C ASN A 144 12.53 -24.50 -18.67
N ARG A 145 11.32 -23.98 -18.51
CA ARG A 145 10.26 -24.67 -17.76
C ARG A 145 10.03 -26.12 -18.23
N GLU A 146 9.98 -26.36 -19.54
CA GLU A 146 9.75 -27.71 -20.07
C GLU A 146 10.94 -28.63 -19.81
N THR A 147 12.17 -28.14 -20.01
CA THR A 147 13.38 -28.92 -19.72
C THR A 147 13.48 -29.27 -18.24
N ILE A 148 13.16 -28.33 -17.34
CA ILE A 148 13.14 -28.57 -15.90
C ILE A 148 12.12 -29.65 -15.56
N LEU A 149 10.89 -29.55 -16.09
CA LEU A 149 9.85 -30.55 -15.86
C LEU A 149 10.21 -31.93 -16.45
N GLN A 150 10.88 -31.96 -17.59
CA GLN A 150 11.38 -33.18 -18.20
C GLN A 150 12.42 -33.86 -17.31
N ILE A 151 13.43 -33.11 -16.84
CA ILE A 151 14.46 -33.60 -15.91
C ILE A 151 13.83 -34.11 -14.61
N VAL A 152 12.82 -33.41 -14.09
CA VAL A 152 12.10 -33.85 -12.88
C VAL A 152 11.36 -35.16 -13.12
N ARG A 153 10.66 -35.32 -14.25
CA ARG A 153 9.96 -36.57 -14.62
C ARG A 153 10.93 -37.74 -14.79
N GLU A 154 12.09 -37.52 -15.39
CA GLU A 154 13.12 -38.55 -15.58
C GLU A 154 13.74 -39.00 -14.25
N ARG A 155 13.94 -38.08 -13.31
CA ARG A 155 14.50 -38.38 -11.98
C ARG A 155 13.48 -38.90 -10.99
N ASP A 156 12.20 -38.68 -11.24
CA ASP A 156 11.10 -39.13 -10.39
C ASP A 156 10.09 -40.01 -11.14
N PRO A 157 10.52 -41.18 -11.67
CA PRO A 157 9.65 -42.07 -12.44
C PRO A 157 8.48 -42.63 -11.60
N HIS A 158 8.66 -42.71 -10.28
CA HIS A 158 7.67 -43.26 -9.35
C HIS A 158 6.81 -42.20 -8.64
N GLY A 159 7.04 -40.90 -8.89
CA GLY A 159 6.23 -39.83 -8.30
C GLY A 159 6.43 -39.65 -6.79
N VAL A 160 7.61 -39.99 -6.28
CA VAL A 160 8.00 -39.83 -4.87
C VAL A 160 8.22 -38.36 -4.54
N ILE A 161 8.79 -37.59 -5.48
CA ILE A 161 9.06 -36.16 -5.34
C ILE A 161 7.87 -35.33 -5.82
N THR A 162 7.24 -35.75 -6.92
CA THR A 162 6.14 -35.08 -7.59
C THR A 162 4.88 -35.95 -7.53
N ARG A 163 3.85 -35.46 -6.83
CA ARG A 163 2.53 -36.07 -6.94
C ARG A 163 1.98 -35.77 -8.34
N LYS A 164 1.57 -36.80 -9.08
CA LYS A 164 0.79 -36.62 -10.31
C LYS A 164 -0.44 -35.79 -9.98
N GLN A 165 -0.50 -34.54 -10.46
CA GLN A 165 -1.72 -33.74 -10.34
C GLN A 165 -2.87 -34.49 -11.03
N ILE A 166 -4.07 -34.45 -10.43
CA ILE A 166 -5.29 -35.08 -10.95
C ILE A 166 -5.38 -34.75 -12.44
N GLY A 167 -5.26 -35.79 -13.27
CA GLY A 167 -5.26 -35.63 -14.71
C GLY A 167 -6.55 -34.93 -15.13
N TRP A 168 -6.42 -33.84 -15.88
CA TRP A 168 -7.53 -33.34 -16.67
C TRP A 168 -7.93 -34.47 -17.62
N ILE A 169 -8.96 -35.24 -17.26
CA ILE A 169 -9.66 -36.10 -18.20
C ILE A 169 -10.22 -35.10 -19.21
N LYS A 170 -9.55 -34.97 -20.36
CA LYS A 170 -10.12 -34.28 -21.52
C LYS A 170 -11.36 -35.08 -21.88
N LYS A 171 -12.52 -34.70 -21.34
CA LYS A 171 -13.80 -35.11 -21.92
C LYS A 171 -13.71 -34.68 -23.37
N THR A 172 -13.69 -35.65 -24.26
CA THR A 172 -13.70 -35.46 -25.71
C THR A 172 -15.02 -34.81 -26.11
N THR A 173 -15.16 -33.52 -25.84
CA THR A 173 -16.20 -32.72 -26.47
C THR A 173 -15.72 -32.52 -27.89
N ARG A 174 -16.29 -33.29 -28.82
CA ARG A 174 -16.18 -33.06 -30.26
C ARG A 174 -16.61 -31.61 -30.51
N TYR A 175 -15.65 -30.70 -30.63
CA TYR A 175 -15.89 -29.43 -31.28
C TYR A 175 -16.13 -29.74 -32.75
N THR A 176 -17.41 -29.80 -33.14
CA THR A 176 -17.81 -29.70 -34.54
C THR A 176 -17.25 -28.40 -35.07
N ARG A 177 -16.34 -28.51 -36.04
CA ARG A 177 -15.80 -27.39 -36.81
C ARG A 177 -16.99 -26.64 -37.45
N PRO A 178 -17.15 -25.32 -37.24
CA PRO A 178 -18.28 -24.62 -37.84
C PRO A 178 -18.14 -24.58 -39.38
N PRO A 179 -19.26 -24.59 -40.13
CA PRO A 179 -19.26 -24.84 -41.58
C PRO A 179 -18.64 -23.68 -42.34
N ARG A 180 -17.61 -23.94 -43.15
CA ARG A 180 -16.87 -22.95 -43.95
C ARG A 180 -17.80 -22.25 -44.96
N TRP A 181 -18.15 -20.99 -44.72
CA TRP A 181 -18.87 -20.12 -45.66
C TRP A 181 -18.00 -19.82 -46.88
N HIS A 182 -18.52 -20.14 -48.06
CA HIS A 182 -17.86 -19.96 -49.35
C HIS A 182 -17.79 -18.48 -49.75
N LEU A 183 -16.60 -18.01 -50.11
CA LEU A 183 -16.40 -16.75 -50.85
C LEU A 183 -16.20 -17.08 -52.33
N MET A 184 -16.88 -16.30 -53.15
CA MET A 184 -17.21 -16.50 -54.56
C MET A 184 -15.97 -16.40 -55.47
N ALA A 185 -16.01 -17.12 -56.59
CA ALA A 185 -15.00 -17.18 -57.63
C ALA A 185 -14.87 -15.88 -58.44
N PRO A 186 -13.72 -15.61 -59.08
CA PRO A 186 -13.66 -14.83 -60.31
C PRO A 186 -13.76 -15.73 -61.55
N ILE A 187 -14.52 -15.24 -62.52
CA ILE A 187 -14.71 -15.74 -63.87
C ILE A 187 -13.53 -15.26 -64.74
N GLY A 188 -13.01 -16.10 -65.63
CA GLY A 188 -12.10 -15.63 -66.68
C GLY A 188 -11.28 -16.73 -67.36
N SER A 189 -11.85 -17.33 -68.40
CA SER A 189 -11.24 -18.31 -69.30
C SER A 189 -10.28 -17.65 -70.29
N ALA A 190 -9.12 -18.27 -70.56
CA ALA A 190 -8.49 -18.21 -71.88
C ALA A 190 -7.62 -19.45 -72.10
N THR A 191 -7.87 -20.07 -73.25
CA THR A 191 -7.37 -21.32 -73.83
C THR A 191 -5.89 -21.28 -74.17
N PHE A 192 -5.21 -22.44 -74.19
CA PHE A 192 -4.48 -22.91 -75.39
C PHE A 192 -4.22 -24.42 -75.30
N ALA A 193 -4.30 -25.04 -76.47
CA ALA A 193 -4.40 -26.47 -76.70
C ALA A 193 -3.05 -27.15 -76.99
N THR A 194 -3.01 -28.47 -76.73
CA THR A 194 -2.14 -29.54 -77.30
C THR A 194 -0.60 -29.33 -77.20
N ASN A 195 0.26 -30.35 -77.09
CA ASN A 195 0.24 -31.66 -77.72
C ASN A 195 1.21 -32.63 -76.99
N SER A 196 1.05 -33.89 -77.34
CA SER A 196 1.73 -35.10 -76.90
C SER A 196 3.25 -35.13 -77.01
N SER A 197 3.81 -36.18 -76.39
CA SER A 197 4.83 -37.11 -76.90
C SER A 197 6.27 -37.06 -76.34
N VAL A 198 6.59 -38.19 -75.68
CA VAL A 198 7.76 -39.08 -75.82
C VAL A 198 9.15 -38.56 -75.40
N GLY A 199 9.85 -39.38 -74.60
CA GLY A 199 11.13 -39.10 -73.98
C GLY A 199 12.38 -39.51 -74.75
N HIS A 200 13.51 -39.49 -74.04
CA HIS A 200 14.74 -40.31 -74.12
C HIS A 200 15.76 -39.65 -73.16
N ALA A 201 16.43 -40.41 -72.27
CA ALA A 201 17.84 -40.81 -72.37
C ALA A 201 18.75 -39.63 -72.81
N VAL A 202 19.73 -39.16 -72.04
CA VAL A 202 20.80 -39.82 -71.27
C VAL A 202 21.20 -38.93 -70.09
#